data_AF-A0A933K632-F1
#
_entry.id   AF-A0A933K632-F1
#
_cell.length_a   1.000
_cell.length_b   1.000
_cell.length_c   1.000
_cell.angle_alpha   90.00
_cell.angle_beta   90.00
_cell.angle_gamma   90.00
#
_symmetry.space_group_name_H-M   'P 1'
#
loop_
_entity.id
_entity.type
_entity.pdbx_description
1 polymer ?
#
loop_
_entity_poly.entity_id
_entity_poly.type
_entity_poly.pdbx_seq_one_letter_code
_entity_poly.pdbx_strand_id
1 'polypeptide(L)'
;LLTHMIATDRFGVGSDVSWIRSCSAISTPHDGTTLATILDSLLGAGGMERALVAMLPGRTTTDRSVYDFDLWHWGLEPRPGEGVKEFVRRVYRTLAKTKDLSSWDLTPQGARELNERVPVYPTVTYLTWANEETVRLPITGRHVSSVEMNPVFWAFGDLMGNYSGSAVSRPTDWWENDGVVNTVSMKGPSGARIVTHVPGEPLARGAFNFMGLSSGKDHLKMVGHYQDPFLWGRWLRRFYLDLARQLAGL
;
A
#
# COMPACT_ATOMS: atom_id res chain seq x y z
N LEU A 1 0.15 -10.91 4.79
CA LEU A 1 -0.48 -12.12 4.21
C LEU A 1 0.54 -13.11 3.65
N LEU A 2 1.39 -12.77 2.67
CA LEU A 2 2.34 -13.71 2.05
C LEU A 2 3.22 -14.48 3.05
N THR A 3 3.77 -13.79 4.06
CA THR A 3 4.51 -14.41 5.18
C THR A 3 3.73 -15.55 5.81
N HIS A 4 2.43 -15.37 6.05
CA HIS A 4 1.56 -16.39 6.63
C HIS A 4 1.23 -17.52 5.67
N MET A 5 1.08 -17.23 4.37
CA MET A 5 0.86 -18.26 3.35
C MET A 5 2.07 -19.19 3.21
N ILE A 6 3.29 -18.64 3.19
CA ILE A 6 4.52 -19.44 3.16
C ILE A 6 4.67 -20.24 4.46
N ALA A 7 4.43 -19.60 5.61
CA ALA A 7 4.58 -20.27 6.91
C ALA A 7 3.57 -21.41 7.16
N THR A 8 2.45 -21.44 6.45
CA THR A 8 1.41 -22.48 6.56
C THR A 8 1.41 -23.47 5.39
N ASP A 9 2.47 -23.48 4.58
CA ASP A 9 2.58 -24.26 3.35
C ASP A 9 1.38 -24.14 2.41
N ARG A 10 0.81 -22.93 2.27
CA ARG A 10 -0.40 -22.69 1.48
C ARG A 10 -0.29 -23.15 0.02
N PHE A 11 0.94 -23.25 -0.50
CA PHE A 11 1.26 -23.64 -1.87
C PHE A 11 1.64 -25.14 -2.01
N GLY A 12 1.75 -25.89 -0.92
CA GLY A 12 2.04 -27.33 -0.94
C GLY A 12 3.45 -27.68 -1.42
N VAL A 13 4.44 -26.83 -1.13
CA VAL A 13 5.83 -27.00 -1.56
C VAL A 13 6.76 -27.41 -0.42
N GLY A 14 6.20 -27.73 0.76
CA GLY A 14 6.97 -28.01 1.97
C GLY A 14 7.57 -26.75 2.60
N SER A 15 6.95 -25.59 2.36
CA SER A 15 7.37 -24.32 2.93
C SER A 15 6.93 -24.17 4.38
N ASP A 16 7.74 -23.47 5.18
CA ASP A 16 7.40 -23.11 6.55
C ASP A 16 7.99 -21.74 6.92
N VAL A 17 7.77 -21.30 8.15
CA VAL A 17 8.23 -19.99 8.63
C VAL A 17 9.76 -19.83 8.58
N SER A 18 10.52 -20.92 8.62
CA SER A 18 12.00 -20.87 8.58
C SER A 18 12.54 -20.41 7.23
N TRP A 19 11.73 -20.47 6.16
CA TRP A 19 12.06 -19.93 4.84
C TRP A 19 12.08 -18.40 4.83
N ILE A 20 11.54 -17.75 5.86
CA ILE A 20 11.39 -16.30 5.94
C ILE A 20 12.29 -15.76 7.05
N ARG A 21 13.36 -15.07 6.66
CA ARG A 21 14.21 -14.32 7.61
C ARG A 21 13.59 -12.98 8.00
N SER A 22 13.00 -12.28 7.04
CA SER A 22 12.45 -10.94 7.23
C SER A 22 11.34 -10.59 6.26
N CYS A 23 10.55 -9.56 6.63
CA CYS A 23 9.57 -8.92 5.77
C CYS A 23 9.75 -7.40 5.86
N SER A 24 9.97 -6.75 4.72
CA SER A 24 10.14 -5.31 4.62
C SER A 24 8.94 -4.68 3.91
N ALA A 25 8.33 -3.68 4.55
CA ALA A 25 7.15 -2.98 4.07
C ALA A 25 7.48 -1.49 3.89
N ILE A 26 7.21 -0.96 2.70
CA ILE A 26 7.45 0.44 2.34
C ILE A 26 6.12 1.01 1.87
N SER A 27 5.70 2.16 2.39
CA SER A 27 4.43 2.82 2.01
C SER A 27 3.20 1.92 2.20
N THR A 28 3.28 0.91 3.06
CA THR A 28 2.27 -0.15 3.14
C THR A 28 1.08 0.30 3.98
N PRO A 29 -0.17 0.13 3.49
CA PRO A 29 -1.36 0.45 4.26
C PRO A 29 -1.68 -0.67 5.26
N HIS A 30 -0.89 -0.82 6.33
CA HIS A 30 -1.09 -1.91 7.29
C HIS A 30 -2.45 -1.86 7.98
N ASP A 31 -2.99 -0.66 8.18
CA ASP A 31 -4.34 -0.43 8.71
C ASP A 31 -5.29 0.10 7.61
N GLY A 32 -4.96 -0.13 6.34
CA GLY A 32 -5.73 0.35 5.20
C GLY A 32 -5.41 1.81 4.84
N THR A 33 -6.16 2.36 3.88
CA THR A 33 -6.10 3.75 3.47
C THR A 33 -7.50 4.36 3.43
N THR A 34 -7.66 5.59 3.90
CA THR A 34 -8.93 6.31 3.80
C THR A 34 -9.30 6.60 2.34
N LEU A 35 -8.32 6.61 1.43
CA LEU A 35 -8.55 6.76 0.00
C LEU A 35 -9.49 5.68 -0.56
N ALA A 36 -9.33 4.42 -0.14
CA ALA A 36 -10.20 3.33 -0.59
C ALA A 36 -11.67 3.61 -0.24
N THR A 37 -11.95 4.00 1.01
CA THR A 37 -13.28 4.38 1.47
C THR A 37 -13.83 5.62 0.76
N ILE A 38 -12.98 6.63 0.52
CA ILE A 38 -13.37 7.85 -0.19
C ILE A 38 -13.77 7.52 -1.63
N LEU A 39 -12.96 6.73 -2.34
CA LEU A 39 -13.24 6.37 -3.73
C LEU A 39 -14.45 5.46 -3.85
N ASP A 40 -14.67 4.54 -2.91
CA ASP A 40 -15.90 3.74 -2.88
C ASP A 40 -17.14 4.61 -2.63
N SER A 41 -17.03 5.63 -1.78
CA SER A 41 -18.12 6.58 -1.54
C SER A 41 -18.42 7.45 -2.77
N LEU A 42 -17.39 7.89 -3.49
CA LEU A 42 -17.52 8.79 -4.65
C LEU A 42 -17.92 8.06 -5.92
N LEU A 43 -17.39 6.86 -6.14
CA LEU A 43 -17.54 6.13 -7.39
C LEU A 43 -18.50 4.94 -7.27
N GLY A 44 -18.92 4.56 -6.07
CA GLY A 44 -19.65 3.33 -5.75
C GLY A 44 -18.72 2.16 -5.42
N ALA A 45 -19.28 0.96 -5.16
CA ALA A 45 -18.48 -0.24 -4.87
C ALA A 45 -17.43 -0.53 -5.96
N GLY A 46 -16.19 -0.80 -5.57
CA GLY A 46 -15.07 -1.00 -6.50
C GLY A 46 -14.50 0.31 -7.07
N GLY A 47 -14.63 1.40 -6.31
CA GLY A 47 -14.23 2.74 -6.71
C GLY A 47 -12.71 2.87 -6.82
N MET A 48 -11.99 2.22 -5.91
CA MET A 48 -10.52 2.15 -5.95
C MET A 48 -10.03 1.52 -7.26
N GLU A 49 -10.60 0.40 -7.69
CA GLU A 49 -10.25 -0.28 -8.93
C GLU A 49 -10.61 0.57 -10.14
N ARG A 50 -11.76 1.24 -10.12
CA ARG A 50 -12.12 2.20 -11.17
C ARG A 50 -11.10 3.32 -11.30
N ALA A 51 -10.63 3.86 -10.18
CA ALA A 51 -9.61 4.90 -10.18
C ALA A 51 -8.24 4.37 -10.65
N LEU A 52 -7.81 3.20 -10.18
CA LEU A 52 -6.55 2.58 -10.57
C LEU A 52 -6.54 2.18 -12.06
N VAL A 53 -7.57 1.47 -12.52
CA VAL A 53 -7.77 1.18 -13.96
C VAL A 53 -7.85 2.47 -14.77
N ALA A 54 -8.35 3.56 -14.17
CA ALA A 54 -8.37 4.84 -14.84
C ALA A 54 -6.97 5.47 -15.02
N MET A 55 -6.07 5.25 -14.07
CA MET A 55 -4.72 5.77 -14.08
C MET A 55 -3.75 4.91 -14.89
N LEU A 56 -4.07 3.63 -15.12
CA LEU A 56 -3.20 2.74 -15.90
C LEU A 56 -3.14 3.15 -17.39
N PRO A 57 -1.93 3.27 -17.97
CA PRO A 57 -1.74 3.39 -19.41
C PRO A 57 -2.35 2.22 -20.21
N GLY A 58 -2.55 1.07 -19.56
CA GLY A 58 -3.16 -0.15 -20.09
C GLY A 58 -4.63 -0.03 -20.52
N ARG A 59 -5.25 1.15 -20.38
CA ARG A 59 -6.54 1.48 -21.04
C ARG A 59 -6.52 1.30 -22.56
N THR A 60 -5.35 1.15 -23.16
CA THR A 60 -5.18 1.00 -24.60
C THR A 60 -5.29 -0.44 -25.09
N THR A 61 -5.22 -1.45 -24.20
CA THR A 61 -5.11 -2.84 -24.66
C THR A 61 -5.66 -3.91 -23.71
N THR A 62 -6.21 -4.96 -24.31
CA THR A 62 -6.52 -6.25 -23.67
C THR A 62 -5.39 -7.28 -23.87
N ASP A 63 -4.26 -6.83 -24.42
CA ASP A 63 -3.08 -7.65 -24.64
C ASP A 63 -2.34 -7.92 -23.31
N ARG A 64 -2.42 -9.17 -22.86
CA ARG A 64 -1.76 -9.66 -21.64
C ARG A 64 -0.23 -9.62 -21.73
N SER A 65 0.34 -9.54 -22.93
CA SER A 65 1.79 -9.34 -23.09
C SER A 65 2.22 -7.92 -22.68
N VAL A 66 1.30 -6.97 -22.68
CA VAL A 66 1.54 -5.60 -22.17
C VAL A 66 1.26 -5.53 -20.67
N TYR A 67 0.13 -6.07 -20.21
CA TYR A 67 -0.21 -6.13 -18.79
C TYR A 67 -1.26 -7.22 -18.50
N ASP A 68 -0.94 -8.13 -17.57
CA ASP A 68 -1.87 -9.13 -17.05
C ASP A 68 -2.34 -8.74 -15.65
N PHE A 69 -3.66 -8.76 -15.42
CA PHE A 69 -4.24 -8.49 -14.10
C PHE A 69 -4.30 -9.75 -13.19
N ASP A 70 -3.88 -10.92 -13.71
CA ASP A 70 -3.86 -12.20 -12.98
C ASP A 70 -5.23 -12.64 -12.44
N LEU A 71 -6.31 -12.22 -13.09
CA LEU A 71 -7.70 -12.52 -12.68
C LEU A 71 -8.21 -13.87 -13.21
N TRP A 72 -7.34 -14.71 -13.76
CA TRP A 72 -7.69 -16.02 -14.35
C TRP A 72 -8.39 -16.95 -13.35
N HIS A 73 -8.05 -16.87 -12.05
CA HIS A 73 -8.68 -17.65 -10.98
C HIS A 73 -10.15 -17.28 -10.74
N TRP A 74 -10.58 -16.09 -11.19
CA TRP A 74 -11.99 -15.67 -11.25
C TRP A 74 -12.68 -16.00 -12.59
N GLY A 75 -12.00 -16.72 -13.50
CA GLY A 75 -12.46 -16.93 -14.87
C GLY A 75 -12.42 -15.65 -15.72
N LEU A 76 -11.57 -14.70 -15.36
CA LEU A 76 -11.44 -13.40 -16.01
C LEU A 76 -10.12 -13.30 -16.78
N GLU A 77 -10.17 -13.62 -18.06
CA GLU A 77 -9.12 -13.33 -19.03
C GLU A 77 -9.74 -12.60 -20.23
N PRO A 78 -9.05 -11.64 -20.86
CA PRO A 78 -9.57 -10.99 -22.05
C PRO A 78 -9.87 -11.98 -23.17
N ARG A 79 -11.03 -11.85 -23.81
CA ARG A 79 -11.44 -12.74 -24.91
C ARG A 79 -10.90 -12.24 -26.25
N PRO A 80 -10.71 -13.10 -27.26
CA PRO A 80 -10.34 -12.66 -28.61
C PRO A 80 -11.31 -11.58 -29.14
N GLY A 81 -10.77 -10.42 -29.50
CA GLY A 81 -11.54 -9.28 -30.00
C GLY A 81 -12.32 -8.48 -28.94
N GLU A 82 -12.20 -8.81 -27.65
CA GLU A 82 -12.87 -8.06 -26.57
C GLU A 82 -12.21 -6.69 -26.39
N GLY A 83 -13.01 -5.64 -26.45
CA GLY A 83 -12.54 -4.28 -26.19
C GLY A 83 -12.27 -4.06 -24.70
N VAL A 84 -11.32 -3.17 -24.36
CA VAL A 84 -10.96 -2.83 -22.96
C VAL A 84 -12.18 -2.48 -22.11
N LYS A 85 -13.12 -1.68 -22.64
CA LYS A 85 -14.35 -1.30 -21.94
C LYS A 85 -15.24 -2.50 -21.60
N GLU A 86 -15.29 -3.50 -22.48
CA GLU A 86 -16.09 -4.71 -22.29
C GLU A 86 -15.46 -5.62 -21.24
N PHE A 87 -14.14 -5.83 -21.33
CA PHE A 87 -13.37 -6.59 -20.36
C PHE A 87 -13.53 -5.99 -18.95
N VAL A 88 -13.31 -4.69 -18.81
CA VAL A 88 -13.47 -3.96 -17.53
C VAL A 88 -14.90 -4.09 -16.99
N ARG A 89 -15.93 -4.01 -17.84
CA ARG A 89 -17.33 -4.21 -17.42
C ARG A 89 -17.58 -5.64 -16.92
N ARG A 90 -16.95 -6.64 -17.54
CA ARG A 90 -17.07 -8.05 -17.11
C ARG A 90 -16.38 -8.28 -15.77
N VAL A 91 -15.19 -7.73 -15.58
CA VAL A 91 -14.47 -7.74 -14.30
C VAL A 91 -15.37 -7.18 -13.18
N TYR A 92 -15.94 -5.99 -13.37
CA TYR A 92 -16.82 -5.40 -12.35
C TYR A 92 -18.04 -6.27 -12.04
N ARG A 93 -18.71 -6.82 -13.07
CA ARG A 93 -19.90 -7.66 -12.84
C ARG A 93 -19.57 -8.94 -12.08
N THR A 94 -18.45 -9.59 -12.39
CA THR A 94 -18.02 -10.82 -11.73
C THR A 94 -17.62 -10.57 -10.28
N LEU A 95 -16.92 -9.46 -10.02
CA LEU A 95 -16.32 -9.20 -8.72
C LEU A 95 -17.18 -8.33 -7.78
N ALA A 96 -18.31 -7.78 -8.26
CA ALA A 96 -19.13 -6.80 -7.55
C ALA A 96 -19.58 -7.17 -6.12
N LYS A 97 -19.61 -8.47 -5.77
CA LYS A 97 -20.14 -8.96 -4.50
C LYS A 97 -19.10 -9.63 -3.60
N THR A 98 -17.88 -9.86 -4.09
CA THR A 98 -16.84 -10.53 -3.30
C THR A 98 -16.05 -9.51 -2.48
N LYS A 99 -15.59 -9.93 -1.30
CA LYS A 99 -14.60 -9.21 -0.48
C LYS A 99 -13.19 -9.77 -0.65
N ASP A 100 -13.04 -10.84 -1.43
CA ASP A 100 -11.74 -11.45 -1.75
C ASP A 100 -11.07 -10.62 -2.85
N LEU A 101 -10.77 -9.35 -2.53
CA LEU A 101 -10.24 -8.34 -3.42
C LEU A 101 -9.26 -7.45 -2.67
N SER A 102 -8.20 -7.02 -3.36
CA SER A 102 -7.25 -6.05 -2.82
C SER A 102 -7.93 -4.74 -2.41
N SER A 103 -8.98 -4.31 -3.11
CA SER A 103 -9.75 -3.11 -2.76
C SER A 103 -10.44 -3.20 -1.40
N TRP A 104 -10.97 -4.37 -1.04
CA TRP A 104 -11.52 -4.61 0.28
C TRP A 104 -10.42 -4.53 1.33
N ASP A 105 -9.32 -5.26 1.12
CA ASP A 105 -8.17 -5.30 2.04
C ASP A 105 -7.47 -3.93 2.19
N LEU A 106 -7.62 -3.04 1.21
CA LEU A 106 -7.14 -1.66 1.27
C LEU A 106 -8.04 -0.75 2.12
N THR A 107 -9.29 -1.10 2.37
CA THR A 107 -10.14 -0.33 3.30
C THR A 107 -9.66 -0.49 4.74
N PRO A 108 -9.86 0.50 5.62
CA PRO A 108 -9.52 0.34 7.04
C PRO A 108 -10.24 -0.83 7.72
N GLN A 109 -11.46 -1.16 7.26
CA GLN A 109 -12.19 -2.33 7.74
C GLN A 109 -11.53 -3.63 7.27
N GLY A 110 -11.26 -3.78 5.98
CA GLY A 110 -10.66 -4.99 5.43
C GLY A 110 -9.25 -5.22 5.97
N ALA A 111 -8.44 -4.17 6.10
CA ALA A 111 -7.14 -4.26 6.74
C ALA A 111 -7.22 -4.74 8.20
N ARG A 112 -8.21 -4.27 8.98
CA ARG A 112 -8.45 -4.78 10.34
C ARG A 112 -8.81 -6.27 10.31
N GLU A 113 -9.76 -6.68 9.46
CA GLU A 113 -10.14 -8.09 9.29
C GLU A 113 -8.94 -8.96 8.89
N LEU A 114 -8.02 -8.44 8.08
CA LEU A 114 -6.79 -9.10 7.69
C LEU A 114 -5.79 -9.21 8.86
N ASN A 115 -5.61 -8.12 9.62
CA ASN A 115 -4.72 -8.08 10.79
C ASN A 115 -5.17 -9.05 11.90
N GLU A 116 -6.47 -9.29 12.04
CA GLU A 116 -7.00 -10.30 12.98
C GLU A 116 -6.70 -11.75 12.55
N ARG A 117 -6.57 -12.00 11.24
CA ARG A 117 -6.36 -13.35 10.68
C ARG A 117 -4.90 -13.70 10.45
N VAL A 118 -4.03 -12.70 10.26
CA VAL A 118 -2.62 -12.88 9.92
C VAL A 118 -1.75 -12.70 11.17
N PRO A 119 -1.17 -13.77 11.72
CA PRO A 119 -0.33 -13.68 12.92
C PRO A 119 1.04 -13.07 12.62
N VAL A 120 1.64 -12.51 13.67
CA VAL A 120 3.05 -12.10 13.68
C VAL A 120 3.91 -13.29 14.13
N TYR A 121 4.92 -13.65 13.34
CA TYR A 121 5.78 -14.79 13.63
C TYR A 121 7.00 -14.37 14.47
N PRO A 122 7.28 -15.03 15.61
CA PRO A 122 8.34 -14.63 16.53
C PRO A 122 9.75 -14.81 15.94
N THR A 123 9.89 -15.62 14.89
CA THR A 123 11.16 -15.86 14.20
C THR A 123 11.41 -14.89 13.04
N VAL A 124 10.43 -14.08 12.64
CA VAL A 124 10.57 -13.18 11.49
C VAL A 124 10.91 -11.78 11.98
N THR A 125 11.86 -11.12 11.32
CA THR A 125 12.13 -9.68 11.53
C THR A 125 11.27 -8.86 10.57
N TYR A 126 10.42 -7.97 11.09
CA TYR A 126 9.59 -7.09 10.26
C TYR A 126 10.19 -5.68 10.26
N LEU A 127 10.32 -5.06 9.09
CA LEU A 127 10.85 -3.71 8.93
C LEU A 127 9.80 -2.85 8.20
N THR A 128 9.53 -1.65 8.70
CA THR A 128 8.54 -0.75 8.11
C THR A 128 9.12 0.63 7.86
N TRP A 129 8.83 1.19 6.69
CA TRP A 129 9.15 2.57 6.35
C TRP A 129 7.87 3.33 6.02
N ALA A 130 7.72 4.48 6.64
CA ALA A 130 6.69 5.44 6.29
C ALA A 130 7.26 6.52 5.37
N ASN A 131 6.38 7.21 4.67
CA ASN A 131 6.68 8.37 3.85
C ASN A 131 5.46 9.28 3.81
N GLU A 132 5.69 10.53 3.46
CA GLU A 132 4.65 11.56 3.34
C GLU A 132 5.06 12.55 2.27
N GLU A 133 4.09 13.18 1.63
CA GLU A 133 4.38 14.37 0.81
C GLU A 133 3.24 15.40 0.89
N THR A 134 2.74 15.61 2.10
CA THR A 134 1.67 16.57 2.37
C THR A 134 2.08 17.57 3.45
N VAL A 135 1.66 18.81 3.28
CA VAL A 135 1.99 19.90 4.20
C VAL A 135 0.79 20.19 5.09
N ARG A 136 1.03 20.25 6.40
CA ARG A 136 0.03 20.65 7.39
C ARG A 136 -0.24 22.15 7.32
N LEU A 137 -1.50 22.52 7.10
CA LEU A 137 -1.97 23.91 7.14
C LEU A 137 -1.98 24.41 8.59
N PRO A 138 -1.34 25.56 8.90
CA PRO A 138 -1.20 26.04 10.28
C PRO A 138 -2.53 26.28 11.02
N ILE A 139 -3.54 26.80 10.30
CA ILE A 139 -4.81 27.23 10.89
C ILE A 139 -5.78 26.05 11.07
N THR A 140 -5.99 25.28 10.01
CA THR A 140 -7.02 24.21 10.01
C THR A 140 -6.47 22.86 10.48
N GLY A 141 -5.14 22.71 10.50
CA GLY A 141 -4.48 21.43 10.75
C GLY A 141 -4.62 20.40 9.63
N ARG A 142 -5.39 20.70 8.57
CA ARG A 142 -5.56 19.83 7.40
C ARG A 142 -4.24 19.65 6.68
N HIS A 143 -4.11 18.54 5.97
CA HIS A 143 -2.98 18.29 5.09
C HIS A 143 -3.37 18.58 3.64
N VAL A 144 -2.47 19.20 2.89
CA VAL A 144 -2.60 19.43 1.45
C VAL A 144 -1.36 18.94 0.74
N SER A 145 -1.50 18.52 -0.49
CA SER A 145 -0.42 17.96 -1.31
C SER A 145 0.68 18.99 -1.50
N SER A 146 1.93 18.58 -1.26
CA SER A 146 3.09 19.40 -1.60
C SER A 146 3.14 19.62 -3.12
N VAL A 147 3.66 20.76 -3.55
CA VAL A 147 3.92 21.04 -4.98
C VAL A 147 4.90 20.04 -5.60
N GLU A 148 5.71 19.37 -4.78
CA GLU A 148 6.67 18.35 -5.21
C GLU A 148 6.08 16.94 -5.33
N MET A 149 4.87 16.71 -4.80
CA MET A 149 4.15 15.43 -4.97
C MET A 149 3.82 15.21 -6.44
N ASN A 150 3.84 13.95 -6.89
CA ASN A 150 3.31 13.60 -8.20
C ASN A 150 1.89 14.18 -8.40
N PRO A 151 1.66 15.04 -9.41
CA PRO A 151 0.38 15.71 -9.62
C PRO A 151 -0.83 14.77 -9.77
N VAL A 152 -0.59 13.50 -10.17
CA VAL A 152 -1.66 12.49 -10.25
C VAL A 152 -2.28 12.18 -8.88
N PHE A 153 -1.55 12.44 -7.78
CA PHE A 153 -2.00 12.18 -6.42
C PHE A 153 -2.50 13.40 -5.67
N TRP A 154 -2.44 14.62 -6.23
CA TRP A 154 -2.83 15.81 -5.47
C TRP A 154 -4.28 15.76 -4.98
N ALA A 155 -5.20 15.34 -5.83
CA ALA A 155 -6.60 15.19 -5.44
C ALA A 155 -6.76 14.15 -4.31
N PHE A 156 -5.98 13.08 -4.33
CA PHE A 156 -6.05 12.02 -3.33
C PHE A 156 -5.45 12.48 -2.00
N GLY A 157 -4.31 13.15 -2.05
CA GLY A 157 -3.64 13.70 -0.87
C GLY A 157 -4.50 14.73 -0.15
N ASP A 158 -5.18 15.61 -0.90
CA ASP A 158 -6.06 16.64 -0.35
C ASP A 158 -7.37 16.05 0.22
N LEU A 159 -7.95 15.03 -0.45
CA LEU A 159 -9.14 14.33 0.02
C LEU A 159 -8.86 13.59 1.34
N MET A 160 -7.73 12.88 1.44
CA MET A 160 -7.31 12.21 2.67
C MET A 160 -6.92 13.21 3.77
N GLY A 161 -6.23 14.30 3.40
CA GLY A 161 -5.78 15.36 4.31
C GLY A 161 -6.89 16.20 4.94
N ASN A 162 -8.14 15.96 4.55
CA ASN A 162 -9.34 16.52 5.15
C ASN A 162 -10.41 15.44 5.42
N TYR A 163 -10.01 14.17 5.52
CA TYR A 163 -10.96 13.08 5.76
C TYR A 163 -11.70 13.27 7.09
N SER A 164 -13.03 13.16 7.05
CA SER A 164 -13.92 13.32 8.22
C SER A 164 -14.89 12.15 8.40
N GLY A 165 -14.71 11.06 7.64
CA GLY A 165 -15.58 9.89 7.72
C GLY A 165 -15.28 8.98 8.91
N SER A 166 -16.15 8.01 9.14
CA SER A 166 -16.12 7.13 10.31
C SER A 166 -15.35 5.81 10.12
N ALA A 167 -14.69 5.60 8.97
CA ALA A 167 -13.95 4.35 8.72
C ALA A 167 -12.74 4.17 9.65
N VAL A 168 -12.29 5.26 10.29
CA VAL A 168 -11.21 5.27 11.28
C VAL A 168 -11.67 6.02 12.53
N SER A 169 -11.18 5.64 13.71
CA SER A 169 -11.67 6.17 15.00
C SER A 169 -11.32 7.64 15.26
N ARG A 170 -10.18 8.11 14.76
CA ARG A 170 -9.72 9.50 14.88
C ARG A 170 -9.26 10.02 13.52
N PRO A 171 -10.18 10.53 12.67
CA PRO A 171 -9.86 10.91 11.29
C PRO A 171 -8.72 11.91 11.14
N THR A 172 -8.54 12.82 12.10
CA THR A 172 -7.45 13.80 12.12
C THR A 172 -6.06 13.19 12.15
N ASP A 173 -5.91 12.01 12.78
CA ASP A 173 -4.63 11.30 12.85
C ASP A 173 -4.21 10.70 11.50
N TRP A 174 -5.14 10.65 10.55
CA TRP A 174 -4.97 10.04 9.23
C TRP A 174 -4.72 11.08 8.13
N TRP A 175 -4.62 12.37 8.46
CA TRP A 175 -4.50 13.40 7.42
C TRP A 175 -3.14 13.43 6.73
N GLU A 176 -2.04 13.22 7.44
CA GLU A 176 -0.72 13.08 6.83
C GLU A 176 -0.68 11.85 5.92
N ASN A 177 -0.25 12.04 4.68
CA ASN A 177 -0.25 10.98 3.68
C ASN A 177 0.79 11.20 2.57
N ASP A 178 1.00 10.17 1.76
CA ASP A 178 1.90 10.16 0.60
C ASP A 178 1.19 10.25 -0.76
N GLY A 179 -0.08 10.65 -0.75
CA GLY A 179 -0.94 10.71 -1.92
C GLY A 179 -1.76 9.44 -2.17
N VAL A 180 -1.46 8.31 -1.53
CA VAL A 180 -2.23 7.06 -1.67
C VAL A 180 -2.56 6.42 -0.32
N VAL A 181 -1.64 6.49 0.63
CA VAL A 181 -1.73 5.85 1.94
C VAL A 181 -1.48 6.90 3.03
N ASN A 182 -2.28 6.83 4.08
CA ASN A 182 -2.11 7.67 5.26
C ASN A 182 -0.84 7.24 6.03
N THR A 183 0.02 8.19 6.37
CA THR A 183 1.34 7.94 6.96
C THR A 183 1.27 7.15 8.27
N VAL A 184 0.21 7.35 9.05
CA VAL A 184 -0.05 6.60 10.29
C VAL A 184 -0.19 5.09 10.05
N SER A 185 -0.74 4.69 8.90
CA SER A 185 -0.99 3.29 8.51
C SER A 185 0.29 2.55 8.11
N MET A 186 1.41 3.27 7.90
CA MET A 186 2.66 2.68 7.40
C MET A 186 3.58 2.16 8.51
N LYS A 187 3.33 2.49 9.77
CA LYS A 187 4.21 2.12 10.89
C LYS A 187 4.21 0.61 11.18
N GLY A 188 3.11 -0.06 10.86
CA GLY A 188 2.86 -1.46 11.17
C GLY A 188 1.36 -1.65 11.49
N PRO A 189 0.88 -2.89 11.52
CA PRO A 189 -0.53 -3.17 11.78
C PRO A 189 -0.90 -2.87 13.23
N SER A 190 -2.03 -2.20 13.42
CA SER A 190 -2.59 -1.93 14.75
C SER A 190 -2.76 -3.22 15.56
N GLY A 191 -2.36 -3.17 16.82
CA GLY A 191 -2.39 -4.33 17.72
C GLY A 191 -1.11 -5.19 17.70
N ALA A 192 -0.24 -5.04 16.69
CA ALA A 192 1.08 -5.65 16.72
C ALA A 192 2.07 -4.85 17.59
N ARG A 193 3.15 -5.51 18.02
CA ARG A 193 4.28 -4.84 18.66
C ARG A 193 5.06 -4.05 17.62
N ILE A 194 4.98 -2.73 17.68
CA ILE A 194 5.76 -1.80 16.86
C ILE A 194 6.88 -1.20 17.73
N VAL A 195 8.11 -1.23 17.23
CA VAL A 195 9.30 -0.70 17.90
C VAL A 195 9.95 0.31 16.98
N THR A 196 10.13 1.56 17.43
CA THR A 196 10.93 2.54 16.68
C THR A 196 12.38 2.08 16.68
N HIS A 197 12.94 1.85 15.50
CA HIS A 197 14.32 1.43 15.36
C HIS A 197 15.27 2.59 15.67
N VAL A 198 16.30 2.31 16.46
CA VAL A 198 17.42 3.22 16.71
C VAL A 198 18.62 2.73 15.90
N PRO A 199 19.22 3.58 15.04
CA PRO A 199 20.40 3.18 14.26
C PRO A 199 21.52 2.62 15.13
N GLY A 200 22.02 1.43 14.77
CA GLY A 200 23.07 0.72 15.50
C GLY A 200 22.54 -0.27 16.55
N GLU A 201 21.26 -0.24 16.88
CA GLU A 201 20.63 -1.26 17.74
C GLU A 201 20.18 -2.48 16.94
N PRO A 202 20.17 -3.68 17.55
CA PRO A 202 19.67 -4.88 16.89
C PRO A 202 18.16 -4.78 16.61
N LEU A 203 17.73 -5.35 15.48
CA LEU A 203 16.32 -5.43 15.13
C LEU A 203 15.60 -6.49 15.97
N ALA A 204 14.39 -6.15 16.44
CA ALA A 204 13.56 -7.08 17.19
C ALA A 204 12.89 -8.09 16.25
N ARG A 205 12.99 -9.39 16.57
CA ARG A 205 12.21 -10.45 15.93
C ARG A 205 10.79 -10.48 16.52
N GLY A 206 9.81 -10.89 15.72
CA GLY A 206 8.40 -10.93 16.14
C GLY A 206 7.79 -9.54 16.41
N ALA A 207 8.41 -8.49 15.90
CA ALA A 207 7.96 -7.11 16.03
C ALA A 207 8.20 -6.34 14.73
N PHE A 208 7.38 -5.32 14.51
CA PHE A 208 7.54 -4.37 13.41
C PHE A 208 8.52 -3.27 13.83
N ASN A 209 9.72 -3.32 13.27
CA ASN A 209 10.76 -2.33 13.49
C ASN A 209 10.47 -1.14 12.56
N PHE A 210 9.94 -0.05 13.12
CA PHE A 210 9.68 1.17 12.40
C PHE A 210 11.00 1.92 12.14
N MET A 211 11.44 1.88 10.89
CA MET A 211 12.76 2.32 10.45
C MET A 211 12.83 3.83 10.22
N GLY A 212 11.68 4.51 10.18
CA GLY A 212 11.59 5.96 10.10
C GLY A 212 10.68 6.47 8.99
N LEU A 213 10.64 7.80 8.89
CA LEU A 213 9.87 8.55 7.91
C LEU A 213 10.78 9.08 6.80
N SER A 214 10.45 8.76 5.55
CA SER A 214 11.05 9.36 4.37
C SER A 214 10.24 10.61 4.01
N SER A 215 10.63 11.76 4.54
CA SER A 215 9.90 13.03 4.36
C SER A 215 10.02 13.59 2.93
N GLY A 216 8.94 14.20 2.45
CA GLY A 216 8.85 14.75 1.09
C GLY A 216 8.97 13.68 0.01
N LYS A 217 8.38 12.51 0.23
CA LYS A 217 8.37 11.37 -0.70
C LYS A 217 6.96 10.78 -0.84
N ASP A 218 6.36 11.00 -2.01
CA ASP A 218 5.10 10.40 -2.39
C ASP A 218 5.23 8.89 -2.65
N HIS A 219 4.09 8.24 -2.79
CA HIS A 219 3.97 6.81 -2.98
C HIS A 219 4.80 6.26 -4.16
N LEU A 220 4.88 7.00 -5.27
CA LEU A 220 5.60 6.57 -6.48
C LEU A 220 7.09 6.90 -6.45
N LYS A 221 7.50 7.91 -5.66
CA LYS A 221 8.92 8.21 -5.43
C LYS A 221 9.64 7.06 -4.75
N MET A 222 8.98 6.35 -3.84
CA MET A 222 9.56 5.19 -3.13
C MET A 222 9.91 3.99 -4.04
N VAL A 223 9.39 3.98 -5.26
CA VAL A 223 9.65 2.95 -6.29
C VAL A 223 10.25 3.52 -7.58
N GLY A 224 10.57 4.82 -7.60
CA GLY A 224 11.23 5.47 -8.74
C GLY A 224 10.34 5.76 -9.95
N HIS A 225 9.02 5.62 -9.82
CA HIS A 225 8.04 5.96 -10.86
C HIS A 225 7.74 7.46 -10.95
N TYR A 226 8.19 8.23 -9.98
CA TYR A 226 8.27 9.68 -10.00
C TYR A 226 9.58 10.10 -9.33
N GLN A 227 10.19 11.21 -9.75
CA GLN A 227 11.48 11.64 -9.21
C GLN A 227 11.43 13.11 -8.80
N ASP A 228 12.13 13.43 -7.72
CA ASP A 228 12.34 14.81 -7.32
C ASP A 228 13.08 15.57 -8.43
N PRO A 229 12.59 16.75 -8.84
CA PRO A 229 13.17 17.50 -9.96
C PRO A 229 14.66 17.89 -9.76
N PHE A 230 15.15 17.92 -8.52
CA PHE A 230 16.49 18.43 -8.19
C PHE A 230 17.44 17.42 -7.52
N LEU A 231 16.94 16.31 -6.94
CA LEU A 231 17.78 15.32 -6.21
C LEU A 231 18.10 14.05 -7.01
N TRP A 232 17.62 13.93 -8.26
CA TRP A 232 17.98 12.91 -9.25
C TRP A 232 18.18 11.51 -8.65
N GLY A 233 17.15 10.87 -8.09
CA GLY A 233 17.14 9.45 -7.68
C GLY A 233 18.28 8.94 -6.75
N ARG A 234 19.24 9.77 -6.35
CA ARG A 234 20.44 9.35 -5.57
C ARG A 234 20.03 8.91 -4.17
N TRP A 235 19.06 9.61 -3.59
CA TRP A 235 18.47 9.24 -2.31
C TRP A 235 17.79 7.88 -2.40
N LEU A 236 17.08 7.57 -3.50
CA LEU A 236 16.38 6.29 -3.69
C LEU A 236 17.39 5.14 -3.78
N ARG A 237 18.46 5.34 -4.55
CA ARG A 237 19.58 4.38 -4.57
C ARG A 237 20.17 4.18 -3.18
N ARG A 238 20.39 5.25 -2.42
CA ARG A 238 20.91 5.18 -1.06
C ARG A 238 19.97 4.41 -0.13
N PHE A 239 18.67 4.70 -0.20
CA PHE A 239 17.61 4.02 0.54
C PHE A 239 17.66 2.51 0.32
N TYR A 240 17.64 2.05 -0.94
CA TYR A 240 17.68 0.62 -1.25
C TYR A 240 19.02 -0.04 -0.91
N LEU A 241 20.15 0.68 -1.01
CA LEU A 241 21.45 0.16 -0.54
C LEU A 241 21.49 0.00 0.97
N ASP A 242 20.91 0.93 1.72
CA ASP A 242 20.84 0.85 3.18
C ASP A 242 19.87 -0.25 3.62
N LEU A 243 18.73 -0.40 2.95
CA LEU A 243 17.83 -1.55 3.10
C LEU A 243 18.58 -2.86 2.87
N ALA A 244 19.29 -3.00 1.75
CA ALA A 244 20.03 -4.22 1.44
C ALA A 244 21.11 -4.55 2.49
N ARG A 245 21.83 -3.54 3.01
CA ARG A 245 22.80 -3.72 4.10
C ARG A 245 22.11 -4.16 5.39
N GLN A 246 20.98 -3.56 5.73
CA GLN A 246 20.21 -3.92 6.92
C GLN A 246 19.75 -5.39 6.84
N LEU A 247 19.27 -5.82 5.67
CA LEU A 247 18.83 -7.20 5.45
C LEU A 247 19.99 -8.20 5.43
N ALA A 248 21.14 -7.82 4.88
CA ALA A 248 22.34 -8.67 4.87
C ALA A 248 22.94 -8.88 6.27
N GLY A 249 22.65 -7.98 7.22
CA GLY A 249 23.09 -8.08 8.60
C GLY A 249 22.18 -8.91 9.53
N LEU A 250 21.08 -9.46 9.01
CA LEU A 250 20.12 -10.28 9.78
C LEU A 250 20.55 -11.73 9.97
#